data_AF-A0A4Q2E7H6-F1
#
_entry.id   AF-A0A4Q2E7H6-F1
#
_cell.length_a   1.000
_cell.length_b   1.000
_cell.length_c   1.000
_cell.angle_alpha   90.00
_cell.angle_beta   90.00
_cell.angle_gamma   90.00
#
_symmetry.space_group_name_H-M   'P 1'
#
loop_
_entity.id
_entity.type
_entity.pdbx_description
1 polymer ?
#
loop_
_entity_poly.entity_id
_entity_poly.type
_entity_poly.pdbx_seq_one_letter_code
_entity_poly.pdbx_strand_id
1 'polypeptide(L)'
;MKNLKYSIVLLLSFIAYSGVSTAAFSEEENSQLASINQKSSGEIKAALDNLNKSVDAQINNNQDHKSLILELKKSWGEMIDKKCQLETIDSKGTDAETAEVSNCLVRSYQEEMKYFDAMLP
;
A
#
# COMPACT_ATOMS: atom_id res chain seq x y z
N MET A 1 5.24 2.34 59.40
CA MET A 1 4.61 1.12 58.84
C MET A 1 3.20 1.34 58.27
N LYS A 2 2.30 2.13 58.89
CA LYS A 2 0.95 2.39 58.32
C LYS A 2 0.97 2.99 56.91
N ASN A 3 1.80 4.01 56.67
CA ASN A 3 1.89 4.70 55.36
C ASN A 3 2.49 3.82 54.24
N LEU A 4 3.34 2.85 54.58
CA LEU A 4 3.89 1.87 53.62
C LEU A 4 2.81 0.88 53.17
N LYS A 5 1.91 0.47 54.08
CA LYS A 5 0.77 -0.39 53.76
C LYS A 5 -0.25 0.33 52.86
N TYR A 6 -0.52 1.61 53.12
CA TYR A 6 -1.39 2.41 52.24
C TYR A 6 -0.78 2.62 50.84
N SER A 7 0.53 2.87 50.75
CA SER A 7 1.24 3.02 49.47
C SER A 7 1.23 1.73 48.64
N ILE A 8 1.37 0.56 49.27
CA ILE A 8 1.32 -0.75 48.59
C ILE A 8 -0.11 -1.07 48.12
N VAL A 9 -1.13 -0.74 48.92
CA VAL A 9 -2.54 -0.91 48.53
C VAL A 9 -2.92 0.00 47.36
N LEU A 10 -2.38 1.23 47.33
CA LEU A 10 -2.57 2.15 46.22
C LEU A 10 -1.87 1.66 44.93
N LEU A 11 -0.67 1.08 45.05
CA LEU A 11 0.04 0.50 43.91
C LEU A 11 -0.69 -0.74 43.34
N LEU A 12 -1.21 -1.60 44.21
CA LEU A 12 -1.96 -2.80 43.81
C LEU A 12 -3.31 -2.48 43.15
N SER A 13 -3.93 -1.35 43.50
CA SER A 13 -5.17 -0.89 42.85
C SER A 13 -4.94 -0.30 41.46
N PHE A 14 -3.78 0.31 41.20
CA PHE A 14 -3.41 0.74 39.85
C PHE A 14 -3.12 -0.43 38.89
N ILE A 15 -2.52 -1.52 39.39
CA ILE A 15 -2.20 -2.71 38.57
C ILE A 15 -3.48 -3.50 38.21
N ALA A 16 -4.53 -3.43 39.04
CA ALA A 16 -5.81 -4.06 38.74
C ALA A 16 -6.65 -3.31 37.68
N TYR A 17 -6.31 -2.05 37.36
CA TYR A 17 -7.05 -1.23 36.40
C TYR A 17 -6.47 -1.26 34.97
N SER A 18 -5.30 -1.88 34.76
CA SER A 18 -4.70 -2.02 33.41
C SER A 18 -5.33 -3.15 32.57
N GLY A 19 -6.58 -3.51 32.88
CA GLY A 19 -7.35 -4.50 32.12
C GLY A 19 -7.76 -3.98 30.75
N VAL A 20 -6.93 -4.28 29.75
CA VAL A 20 -7.29 -4.41 28.33
C VAL A 20 -7.94 -3.18 27.70
N SER A 21 -7.13 -2.19 27.35
CA SER A 21 -7.46 -1.24 26.28
C SER A 21 -6.81 -1.70 24.98
N THR A 22 -7.20 -2.87 24.48
CA THR A 22 -6.99 -3.19 23.07
C THR A 22 -8.10 -2.49 22.31
N ALA A 23 -7.77 -1.46 21.54
CA ALA A 23 -8.71 -0.89 20.58
C ALA A 23 -8.92 -1.95 19.48
N ALA A 24 -9.92 -2.82 19.68
CA ALA A 24 -10.40 -3.72 18.65
C ALA A 24 -11.41 -2.95 17.80
N PHE A 25 -11.19 -2.91 16.49
CA PHE A 25 -12.14 -2.29 15.55
C PHE A 25 -13.53 -2.88 15.75
N SER A 26 -14.54 -2.02 15.67
CA SER A 26 -15.93 -2.46 15.59
C SER A 26 -16.18 -3.28 14.32
N GLU A 27 -17.26 -4.07 14.31
CA GLU A 27 -17.67 -4.82 13.12
C GLU A 27 -17.93 -3.89 11.93
N GLU A 28 -18.48 -2.69 12.19
CA GLU A 28 -18.75 -1.67 11.19
C GLU A 28 -17.46 -1.10 10.58
N GLU A 29 -16.47 -0.74 11.42
CA GLU A 29 -15.17 -0.27 10.95
C GLU A 29 -14.43 -1.34 10.13
N ASN A 30 -14.48 -2.60 10.56
CA ASN A 30 -13.90 -3.71 9.80
C ASN A 30 -14.55 -3.88 8.43
N SER A 31 -15.88 -3.75 8.34
CA SER A 31 -16.61 -3.83 7.06
C SER A 31 -16.21 -2.68 6.12
N GLN A 32 -16.10 -1.46 6.63
CA GLN A 32 -15.67 -0.30 5.85
C GLN A 32 -14.23 -0.45 5.35
N LEU A 33 -13.31 -0.88 6.21
CA LEU A 33 -11.92 -1.16 5.85
C LEU A 33 -11.84 -2.24 4.75
N ALA A 34 -12.63 -3.32 4.86
CA ALA A 34 -12.68 -4.35 3.82
C ALA A 34 -13.16 -3.81 2.47
N SER A 35 -14.19 -2.95 2.47
CA SER A 35 -14.72 -2.32 1.26
C SER A 35 -13.69 -1.38 0.61
N ILE A 36 -12.99 -0.58 1.41
CA ILE A 36 -11.90 0.30 0.95
C ILE A 36 -10.80 -0.53 0.30
N ASN A 37 -10.35 -1.59 0.96
CA ASN A 37 -9.30 -2.48 0.44
C ASN A 37 -9.72 -3.15 -0.87
N GLN A 38 -10.98 -3.57 -0.99
CA GLN A 38 -11.51 -4.12 -2.24
C GLN A 38 -11.52 -3.10 -3.38
N LYS A 39 -11.98 -1.87 -3.11
CA LYS A 39 -11.96 -0.78 -4.09
C LYS A 39 -10.53 -0.50 -4.55
N SER A 40 -9.60 -0.42 -3.60
CA SER A 40 -8.18 -0.21 -3.83
C SER A 40 -7.56 -1.26 -4.75
N SER A 41 -7.89 -2.54 -4.53
CA SER A 41 -7.49 -3.65 -5.40
C SER A 41 -8.01 -3.50 -6.83
N GLY A 42 -9.26 -3.04 -6.99
CA GLY A 42 -9.85 -2.74 -8.29
C GLY A 42 -9.11 -1.61 -9.04
N GLU A 43 -8.73 -0.56 -8.34
CA GLU A 43 -7.99 0.58 -8.91
C GLU A 43 -6.57 0.18 -9.34
N ILE A 44 -5.85 -0.60 -8.53
CA ILE A 44 -4.54 -1.15 -8.89
C ILE A 44 -4.66 -1.98 -10.18
N LYS A 45 -5.63 -2.90 -10.21
CA LYS A 45 -5.86 -3.76 -11.39
C LYS A 45 -6.14 -2.93 -12.63
N ALA A 46 -7.02 -1.94 -12.53
CA ALA A 46 -7.36 -1.07 -13.67
C ALA A 46 -6.15 -0.28 -14.17
N ALA A 47 -5.33 0.27 -13.26
CA ALA A 47 -4.11 1.00 -13.62
C ALA A 47 -3.09 0.10 -14.33
N LEU A 48 -2.87 -1.12 -13.82
CA LEU A 48 -1.97 -2.09 -14.44
C LEU A 48 -2.48 -2.57 -15.80
N ASP A 49 -3.77 -2.87 -15.92
CA ASP A 49 -4.38 -3.30 -17.19
C ASP A 49 -4.27 -2.19 -18.26
N ASN A 50 -4.40 -0.91 -17.88
CA ASN A 50 -4.23 0.21 -18.81
C ASN A 50 -2.76 0.41 -19.22
N LEU A 51 -1.83 0.29 -18.27
CA LEU A 51 -0.39 0.29 -18.57
C LEU A 51 -0.03 -0.82 -19.57
N ASN A 52 -0.51 -2.04 -19.35
CA ASN A 52 -0.23 -3.17 -20.25
C ASN A 52 -0.75 -2.90 -21.67
N LYS A 53 -1.94 -2.29 -21.83
CA LYS A 53 -2.45 -1.87 -23.15
C LYS A 53 -1.54 -0.85 -23.83
N SER A 54 -1.02 0.12 -23.09
CA SER A 54 -0.08 1.12 -23.62
C SER A 54 1.22 0.45 -24.09
N VAL A 55 1.77 -0.46 -23.29
CA VAL A 55 2.96 -1.25 -23.65
C VAL A 55 2.71 -2.11 -24.89
N ASP A 56 1.57 -2.81 -24.95
CA ASP A 56 1.20 -3.64 -26.10
C ASP A 56 1.05 -2.81 -27.37
N ALA A 57 0.46 -1.61 -27.28
CA ALA A 57 0.37 -0.68 -28.40
C ALA A 57 1.76 -0.29 -28.90
N GLN A 58 2.69 0.02 -27.98
CA GLN A 58 4.05 0.37 -28.37
C GLN A 58 4.84 -0.80 -28.94
N ILE A 59 4.65 -2.02 -28.46
CA ILE A 59 5.24 -3.23 -29.05
C ILE A 59 4.73 -3.44 -30.48
N ASN A 60 3.45 -3.19 -30.73
CA ASN A 60 2.85 -3.36 -32.05
C ASN A 60 3.31 -2.28 -33.04
N ASN A 61 3.48 -1.04 -32.58
CA ASN A 61 3.95 0.07 -33.43
C ASN A 61 5.46 0.01 -33.66
N ASN A 62 6.24 -0.36 -32.65
CA ASN A 62 7.70 -0.36 -32.65
C ASN A 62 8.26 -1.80 -32.57
N GLN A 63 7.91 -2.68 -33.52
CA GLN A 63 8.29 -4.10 -33.47
C GLN A 63 9.81 -4.33 -33.35
N ASP A 64 10.62 -3.52 -34.04
CA ASP A 64 12.09 -3.63 -34.00
C ASP A 64 12.67 -3.35 -32.60
N HIS A 65 11.93 -2.60 -31.77
CA HIS A 65 12.35 -2.23 -30.41
C HIS A 65 11.66 -3.07 -29.32
N LYS A 66 10.89 -4.11 -29.70
CA LYS A 66 10.12 -4.93 -28.76
C LYS A 66 10.93 -5.44 -27.56
N SER A 67 12.15 -5.93 -27.77
CA SER A 67 13.00 -6.43 -26.66
C SER A 67 13.30 -5.32 -25.65
N LEU A 68 13.68 -4.14 -26.15
CA LEU A 68 14.00 -2.99 -25.30
C LEU A 68 12.77 -2.50 -24.53
N ILE A 69 11.59 -2.49 -25.17
CA ILE A 69 10.32 -2.12 -24.51
C ILE A 69 10.00 -3.09 -23.37
N LEU A 70 10.13 -4.40 -23.60
CA LEU A 70 9.87 -5.42 -22.59
C LEU A 70 10.90 -5.39 -21.44
N GLU A 71 12.17 -5.18 -21.76
CA GLU A 71 13.24 -5.02 -20.77
C GLU A 71 13.02 -3.77 -19.91
N LEU A 72 12.69 -2.64 -20.53
CA LEU A 72 12.35 -1.41 -19.83
C LEU A 72 11.13 -1.63 -18.92
N LYS A 73 10.07 -2.27 -19.43
CA LYS A 73 8.87 -2.60 -18.65
C LYS A 73 9.22 -3.42 -17.40
N LYS A 74 10.10 -4.40 -17.54
CA LYS A 74 10.57 -5.22 -16.41
C LYS A 74 11.34 -4.38 -15.40
N SER A 75 12.35 -3.62 -15.84
CA SER A 75 13.17 -2.78 -14.95
C SER A 75 12.36 -1.70 -14.25
N TRP A 76 11.36 -1.12 -14.93
CA TRP A 76 10.44 -0.17 -14.33
C TRP A 76 9.58 -0.83 -13.25
N GLY A 77 9.07 -2.04 -13.50
CA GLY A 77 8.36 -2.82 -12.49
C GLY A 77 9.18 -3.07 -11.22
N GLU A 78 10.46 -3.44 -11.37
CA GLU A 78 11.38 -3.60 -10.23
C GLU A 78 11.64 -2.28 -9.48
N MET A 79 11.68 -1.16 -10.20
CA MET A 79 11.80 0.16 -9.60
C MET A 79 10.53 0.53 -8.82
N ILE A 80 9.33 0.30 -9.36
CA ILE A 80 8.05 0.58 -8.69
C ILE A 80 7.95 -0.20 -7.38
N ASP A 81 8.30 -1.48 -7.39
CA ASP A 81 8.29 -2.32 -6.19
C ASP A 81 9.16 -1.70 -5.09
N LYS A 82 10.43 -1.39 -5.40
CA LYS A 82 11.36 -0.77 -4.45
C LYS A 82 10.92 0.63 -4.02
N LYS A 83 10.39 1.42 -4.94
CA LYS A 83 9.89 2.78 -4.67
C LYS A 83 8.73 2.73 -3.69
N CYS A 84 7.73 1.88 -3.93
CA CYS A 84 6.59 1.79 -3.04
C CYS A 84 6.96 1.22 -1.67
N GLN A 85 7.84 0.21 -1.60
CA GLN A 85 8.35 -0.26 -0.30
C GLN A 85 9.03 0.85 0.50
N LEU A 86 9.77 1.76 -0.17
CA LEU A 86 10.44 2.88 0.48
C LEU A 86 9.46 3.98 0.91
N GLU A 87 8.55 4.38 0.02
CA GLU A 87 7.61 5.47 0.28
C GLU A 87 6.56 5.12 1.35
N THR A 88 6.22 3.84 1.50
CA THR A 88 5.18 3.39 2.45
C THR A 88 5.74 2.76 3.72
N ILE A 89 7.06 2.89 3.97
CA ILE A 89 7.74 2.24 5.09
C ILE A 89 7.14 2.61 6.45
N ASP A 90 6.72 3.88 6.61
CA ASP A 90 6.13 4.40 7.84
C ASP A 90 4.71 3.89 8.09
N SER A 91 4.02 3.43 7.04
CA SER A 91 2.67 2.87 7.15
C SER A 91 2.66 1.39 7.48
N LYS A 92 3.82 0.72 7.48
CA LYS A 92 3.93 -0.73 7.64
C LYS A 92 3.40 -1.20 9.00
N GLY A 93 2.49 -2.17 8.99
CA GLY A 93 1.85 -2.72 10.18
C GLY A 93 0.73 -1.84 10.76
N THR A 94 0.36 -0.76 10.06
CA THR A 94 -0.76 0.11 10.43
C THR A 94 -1.99 -0.24 9.58
N ASP A 95 -3.15 0.28 9.98
CA ASP A 95 -4.39 0.22 9.20
C ASP A 95 -4.27 0.98 7.85
N ALA A 96 -3.37 1.95 7.76
CA ALA A 96 -3.10 2.72 6.55
C ALA A 96 -2.23 1.98 5.52
N GLU A 97 -1.54 0.89 5.88
CA GLU A 97 -0.57 0.20 5.00
C GLU A 97 -1.17 -0.12 3.62
N THR A 98 -2.36 -0.71 3.61
CA THR A 98 -3.00 -1.13 2.35
C THR A 98 -3.31 0.07 1.45
N ALA A 99 -3.80 1.17 2.03
CA ALA A 99 -4.16 2.36 1.28
C ALA A 99 -2.91 3.06 0.71
N GLU A 100 -1.87 3.22 1.51
CA GLU A 100 -0.61 3.86 1.09
C GLU A 100 0.10 3.05 -0.01
N VAL A 101 0.20 1.73 0.16
CA VAL A 101 0.78 0.84 -0.87
C VAL A 101 -0.01 0.93 -2.17
N SER A 102 -1.34 0.89 -2.08
CA SER A 102 -2.18 0.95 -3.27
C SER A 102 -2.09 2.27 -4.00
N ASN A 103 -2.10 3.39 -3.26
CA ASN A 103 -1.95 4.73 -3.83
C ASN A 103 -0.60 4.87 -4.55
N CYS A 104 0.48 4.34 -3.96
CA CYS A 104 1.79 4.35 -4.61
C CYS A 104 1.79 3.54 -5.90
N LEU A 105 1.22 2.33 -5.90
CA LEU A 105 1.15 1.47 -7.09
C LEU A 105 0.34 2.13 -8.21
N VAL A 106 -0.85 2.64 -7.91
CA VAL A 106 -1.71 3.31 -8.91
C VAL A 106 -1.00 4.49 -9.54
N ARG A 107 -0.42 5.39 -8.72
CA ARG A 107 0.34 6.55 -9.23
C ARG A 107 1.52 6.10 -10.09
N SER A 108 2.27 5.10 -9.65
CA SER A 108 3.46 4.64 -10.34
C SER A 108 3.15 3.97 -11.68
N TYR A 109 2.07 3.17 -11.77
CA TYR A 109 1.61 2.60 -13.04
C TYR A 109 1.08 3.68 -13.99
N GLN A 110 0.43 4.72 -13.48
CA GLN A 110 0.01 5.86 -14.30
C GLN A 110 1.20 6.69 -14.81
N GLU A 111 2.24 6.87 -14.01
CA GLU A 111 3.50 7.52 -14.43
C GLU A 111 4.18 6.72 -15.56
N GLU A 112 4.28 5.39 -15.41
CA GLU A 112 4.83 4.49 -16.42
C GLU A 112 3.99 4.48 -17.71
N MET A 113 2.66 4.42 -17.58
CA MET A 113 1.74 4.45 -18.71
C MET A 113 1.90 5.74 -19.53
N LYS A 114 1.99 6.90 -18.86
CA LYS A 114 2.20 8.19 -19.54
C LYS A 114 3.50 8.23 -20.35
N TYR A 115 4.54 7.53 -19.88
CA TYR A 115 5.78 7.41 -20.64
C TYR A 115 5.57 6.62 -21.93
N PHE A 116 4.95 5.44 -21.86
CA PHE A 116 4.68 4.62 -23.04
C PHE A 116 3.66 5.28 -24.00
N ASP A 117 2.66 5.99 -23.48
CA ASP A 117 1.69 6.74 -24.30
C ASP A 117 2.34 7.91 -25.06
N ALA A 118 3.46 8.45 -24.55
CA ALA A 118 4.19 9.53 -25.18
C ALA A 118 5.22 9.07 -26.22
N MET A 119 5.47 7.76 -26.34
CA MET A 119 6.36 7.22 -27.37
C MET A 119 5.71 7.35 -28.76
N LEU A 120 6.51 7.78 -29.74
CA LEU A 120 6.08 7.86 -31.13
C LEU A 120 5.92 6.44 -31.72
N PRO A 121 5.00 6.25 -32.68
CA PRO A 121 4.87 5.00 -33.42
C PRO A 121 6.12 4.65 -34.22
#